data_AF-A0A6I4IHE2-F1
#
_entry.id   AF-A0A6I4IHE2-F1
#
_cell.length_a   1.000
_cell.length_b   1.000
_cell.length_c   1.000
_cell.angle_alpha   90.00
_cell.angle_beta   90.00
_cell.angle_gamma   90.00
#
_symmetry.space_group_name_H-M   'P 1'
#
loop_
_entity.id
_entity.type
_entity.pdbx_description
1 polymer ?
#
loop_
_entity_poly.entity_id
_entity_poly.type
_entity_poly.pdbx_seq_one_letter_code
_entity_poly.pdbx_strand_id
1 'polypeptide(L)'
;MYTNYEIGKILHKATTIEDFLCIQIELLENVDCYLQQFTADYFNFIGRYCMEAIPQLIEKKNPNLEKLACFHFLTTLLCDFDRFYKNGGASYFKMSVTSIEDRLKYTVNT
;
A
#
# COMPACT_ATOMS: atom_id res chain seq x y z
N MET A 1 -7.33 -13.50 -0.04
CA MET A 1 -8.22 -12.33 -0.11
C MET A 1 -8.87 -12.10 1.25
N TYR A 2 -8.70 -10.90 1.77
CA TYR A 2 -9.32 -10.44 3.01
C TYR A 2 -10.68 -9.79 2.75
N THR A 3 -11.60 -9.92 3.70
CA THR A 3 -12.83 -9.11 3.77
C THR A 3 -12.51 -7.67 4.21
N ASN A 4 -13.46 -6.74 4.02
CA ASN A 4 -13.32 -5.35 4.51
C ASN A 4 -13.03 -5.33 6.04
N TYR A 5 -13.74 -6.17 6.80
CA TYR A 5 -13.52 -6.28 8.25
C TYR A 5 -12.09 -6.74 8.62
N GLU A 6 -11.53 -7.69 7.87
CA GLU A 6 -10.16 -8.17 8.09
C GLU A 6 -9.12 -7.10 7.71
N ILE A 7 -9.31 -6.42 6.58
CA ILE A 7 -8.45 -5.31 6.16
C ILE A 7 -8.47 -4.20 7.22
N GLY A 8 -9.66 -3.80 7.70
CA GLY A 8 -9.80 -2.80 8.75
C GLY A 8 -9.09 -3.23 10.04
N LYS A 9 -9.18 -4.50 10.44
CA LYS A 9 -8.43 -5.03 11.59
C LYS A 9 -6.92 -4.97 11.41
N ILE A 10 -6.42 -5.27 10.21
CA ILE A 10 -4.98 -5.20 9.89
C ILE A 10 -4.52 -3.75 9.99
N LEU A 11 -5.23 -2.82 9.34
CA LEU A 11 -4.90 -1.40 9.34
C LEU A 11 -4.93 -0.76 10.73
N HIS A 12 -5.88 -1.13 11.59
CA HIS A 12 -5.93 -0.64 12.97
C HIS A 12 -4.84 -1.20 13.88
N LYS A 13 -4.26 -2.36 13.53
CA LYS A 13 -3.15 -2.97 14.27
C LYS A 13 -1.79 -2.61 13.71
N ALA A 14 -1.74 -2.03 12.50
CA ALA A 14 -0.50 -1.65 11.84
C ALA A 14 0.19 -0.55 12.64
N THR A 15 1.44 -0.80 13.04
CA THR A 15 2.23 0.19 13.78
C THR A 15 3.56 0.48 13.10
N THR A 16 4.05 -0.39 12.24
CA THR A 16 5.33 -0.25 11.52
C THR A 16 5.11 -0.02 10.03
N ILE A 17 6.12 0.53 9.34
CA ILE A 17 6.05 0.75 7.88
C ILE A 17 5.81 -0.59 7.17
N GLU A 18 6.41 -1.66 7.68
CA GLU A 18 6.28 -3.02 7.17
C GLU A 18 4.85 -3.56 7.28
N ASP A 19 4.14 -3.28 8.38
CA ASP A 19 2.73 -3.68 8.52
C ASP A 19 1.88 -3.04 7.42
N PHE A 20 2.10 -1.75 7.17
CA PHE A 20 1.39 -1.01 6.13
C PHE A 20 1.78 -1.48 4.72
N LEU A 21 3.07 -1.66 4.45
CA LEU A 21 3.56 -2.15 3.17
C LEU A 21 2.97 -3.52 2.83
N CYS A 22 2.91 -4.44 3.80
CA CYS A 22 2.38 -5.78 3.59
C CYS A 22 0.94 -5.75 3.08
N ILE A 23 0.07 -4.95 3.70
CA ILE A 23 -1.33 -4.85 3.26
C ILE A 23 -1.49 -4.07 1.95
N GLN A 24 -0.67 -3.04 1.70
CA GLN A 24 -0.71 -2.29 0.43
C GLN A 24 -0.27 -3.16 -0.75
N ILE A 25 0.78 -3.97 -0.56
CA ILE A 25 1.27 -4.95 -1.54
C ILE A 25 0.18 -5.97 -1.86
N GLU A 26 -0.38 -6.63 -0.84
CA GLU A 26 -1.45 -7.62 -1.01
C GLU A 26 -2.63 -7.07 -1.82
N LEU A 27 -3.09 -5.86 -1.50
CA LEU A 27 -4.24 -5.22 -2.16
C LEU A 27 -3.96 -4.89 -3.63
N LEU A 28 -2.79 -4.32 -3.92
CA LEU A 28 -2.43 -3.84 -5.25
C LEU A 28 -1.99 -4.99 -6.18
N GLU A 29 -1.35 -6.03 -5.64
CA GLU A 29 -0.99 -7.24 -6.39
C GLU A 29 -2.24 -8.01 -6.82
N ASN A 30 -3.23 -8.10 -5.92
CA ASN A 30 -4.46 -8.87 -6.13
C ASN A 30 -5.66 -7.98 -6.50
N VAL A 31 -5.41 -6.80 -7.06
CA VAL A 31 -6.41 -5.74 -7.30
C VAL A 31 -7.62 -6.22 -8.11
N ASP A 32 -7.44 -7.07 -9.12
CA ASP A 32 -8.53 -7.61 -9.94
C ASP A 32 -9.52 -8.42 -9.10
N CYS A 33 -9.01 -9.18 -8.14
CA CYS A 33 -9.84 -10.00 -7.26
C CYS A 33 -10.57 -9.10 -6.25
N TYR A 34 -9.89 -8.10 -5.68
CA TYR A 34 -10.50 -7.18 -4.73
C TYR A 34 -11.54 -6.25 -5.36
N LEU A 35 -11.40 -5.89 -6.64
CA LEU A 35 -12.42 -5.12 -7.37
C LEU A 35 -13.72 -5.89 -7.61
N GLN A 36 -13.72 -7.22 -7.45
CA GLN A 36 -14.96 -8.02 -7.45
C GLN A 36 -15.74 -7.88 -6.14
N GLN A 37 -15.10 -7.37 -5.07
CA GLN A 37 -15.69 -7.26 -3.74
C GLN A 37 -15.85 -5.81 -3.27
N PHE A 38 -14.97 -4.90 -3.72
CA PHE A 38 -14.89 -3.53 -3.24
C PHE A 38 -14.91 -2.53 -4.39
N THR A 39 -15.44 -1.34 -4.10
CA THR A 39 -15.39 -0.20 -5.02
C THR A 39 -14.02 0.48 -5.01
N ALA A 40 -13.71 1.24 -6.06
CA ALA A 40 -12.52 2.09 -6.08
C ALA A 40 -12.43 3.05 -4.88
N ASP A 41 -13.57 3.57 -4.42
CA ASP A 41 -13.65 4.41 -3.21
C ASP A 41 -13.09 3.74 -1.96
N TYR A 42 -13.18 2.42 -1.85
CA TYR A 42 -12.61 1.68 -0.74
C TYR A 42 -11.07 1.69 -0.77
N PHE A 43 -10.47 1.56 -1.96
CA PHE A 43 -9.02 1.71 -2.11
C PHE A 43 -8.57 3.15 -1.82
N ASN A 44 -9.32 4.16 -2.29
CA ASN A 44 -9.10 5.57 -1.95
C ASN A 44 -9.15 5.81 -0.43
N PHE A 45 -10.10 5.16 0.27
CA PHE A 45 -10.17 5.20 1.73
C PHE A 45 -8.91 4.63 2.39
N ILE A 46 -8.44 3.46 1.95
CA ILE A 46 -7.20 2.85 2.47
C ILE A 46 -6.00 3.77 2.22
N GLY A 47 -5.91 4.37 1.03
CA GLY A 47 -4.87 5.35 0.71
C GLY A 47 -4.87 6.53 1.69
N ARG A 48 -6.04 7.12 1.96
CA ARG A 48 -6.16 8.21 2.95
C ARG A 48 -5.74 7.78 4.36
N TYR A 49 -6.18 6.59 4.80
CA TYR A 49 -5.79 6.05 6.11
C TYR A 49 -4.27 5.89 6.21
N CYS A 50 -3.62 5.35 5.17
CA CYS A 50 -2.16 5.24 5.12
C CYS A 50 -1.46 6.61 5.09
N MET A 51 -2.01 7.58 4.35
CA MET A 51 -1.46 8.95 4.29
C MET A 51 -1.45 9.61 5.68
N GLU A 52 -2.51 9.42 6.47
CA GLU A 52 -2.61 9.93 7.84
C GLU A 52 -1.60 9.27 8.80
N ALA A 53 -1.10 8.07 8.49
CA ALA A 53 -0.09 7.39 9.30
C ALA A 53 1.34 7.93 9.07
N ILE A 54 1.60 8.65 7.96
CA ILE A 54 2.95 9.13 7.59
C ILE A 54 3.64 9.93 8.70
N PRO A 55 3.01 10.95 9.34
CA PRO A 55 3.67 11.74 10.37
C PRO A 55 4.18 10.87 11.53
N GLN A 56 3.34 9.94 12.00
CA GLN A 56 3.68 9.03 13.10
C GLN A 56 4.82 8.08 12.71
N LEU A 57 4.89 7.65 11.46
CA LEU A 57 5.95 6.79 10.94
C LEU A 57 7.29 7.54 10.82
N ILE A 58 7.27 8.84 10.51
CA ILE A 58 8.47 9.70 10.43
C ILE A 58 9.02 10.05 11.81
N GLU A 59 8.15 10.25 12.82
CA GLU A 59 8.56 10.59 14.18
C GLU A 59 9.33 9.46 14.90
N LYS A 60 9.31 8.23 14.38
CA LYS A 60 10.08 7.11 14.92
C LYS A 60 11.59 7.32 14.70
N LYS A 61 12.40 7.10 15.74
CA LYS A 61 13.88 7.17 15.63
C LYS A 61 14.39 6.20 14.56
N ASN A 62 15.15 6.71 13.58
CA ASN A 62 15.69 6.01 12.41
C ASN A 62 14.62 5.43 11.46
N PRO A 63 13.83 6.27 10.78
CA PRO A 63 12.96 5.77 9.72
C PRO A 63 13.84 5.23 8.59
N ASN A 64 13.60 3.98 8.18
CA ASN A 64 14.20 3.46 6.96
C ASN A 64 13.59 4.24 5.79
N LEU A 65 14.34 5.22 5.27
CA LEU A 65 13.85 6.16 4.25
C LEU A 65 13.42 5.46 2.97
N GLU A 66 14.07 4.34 2.61
CA GLU A 66 13.70 3.56 1.43
C GLU A 66 12.31 2.91 1.64
N LYS A 67 12.08 2.31 2.81
CA LYS A 67 10.76 1.74 3.15
C LYS A 67 9.70 2.82 3.21
N LEU A 68 10.02 4.00 3.75
CA LEU A 68 9.09 5.14 3.78
C LEU A 68 8.75 5.64 2.38
N ALA A 69 9.74 5.71 1.48
CA ALA A 69 9.52 6.09 0.08
C ALA A 69 8.64 5.07 -0.65
N CYS A 70 8.89 3.77 -0.44
CA CYS A 70 8.06 2.70 -0.98
C CYS A 70 6.62 2.79 -0.47
N PHE A 71 6.45 2.99 0.84
CA PHE A 71 5.15 3.16 1.48
C PHE A 71 4.41 4.38 0.92
N HIS A 72 5.08 5.53 0.82
CA HIS A 72 4.50 6.75 0.27
C HIS A 72 4.05 6.56 -1.19
N PHE A 73 4.85 5.86 -2.00
CA PHE A 73 4.50 5.57 -3.38
C PHE A 73 3.23 4.71 -3.49
N LEU A 74 3.18 3.57 -2.77
CA LEU A 74 1.97 2.71 -2.77
C LEU A 74 0.75 3.42 -2.19
N THR A 75 0.95 4.26 -1.17
CA THR A 75 -0.10 5.12 -0.60
C THR A 75 -0.67 6.07 -1.65
N THR A 76 0.19 6.67 -2.48
CA THR A 76 -0.23 7.56 -3.57
C THR A 76 -1.08 6.81 -4.61
N LEU A 77 -0.67 5.58 -4.96
CA LEU A 77 -1.44 4.73 -5.87
C LEU A 77 -2.85 4.44 -5.35
N LEU A 78 -2.97 4.21 -4.04
CA LEU A 78 -4.26 3.98 -3.39
C LEU A 78 -5.09 5.27 -3.24
N CYS A 79 -4.48 6.41 -2.90
CA CYS A 79 -5.18 7.69 -2.74
C CYS A 79 -5.87 8.19 -4.02
N ASP A 80 -5.25 7.92 -5.17
CA ASP A 80 -5.74 8.33 -6.49
C ASP A 80 -6.01 7.08 -7.35
N PHE A 81 -6.63 6.06 -6.73
CA PHE A 81 -6.80 4.72 -7.30
C PHE A 81 -7.51 4.77 -8.65
N ASP A 82 -8.63 5.50 -8.75
CA ASP A 82 -9.41 5.61 -9.98
C ASP A 82 -8.58 6.14 -11.14
N ARG A 83 -7.77 7.17 -10.89
CA ARG A 83 -6.94 7.77 -11.94
C ARG A 83 -5.86 6.79 -12.41
N PHE A 84 -5.17 6.13 -11.49
CA PHE A 84 -4.13 5.17 -11.86
C PHE A 84 -4.71 3.93 -12.53
N TYR A 85 -5.82 3.42 -12.03
CA TYR A 85 -6.50 2.26 -12.62
C TYR A 85 -7.07 2.59 -14.01
N LYS A 86 -7.66 3.76 -14.21
CA LYS A 86 -8.19 4.18 -15.52
C LYS A 86 -7.10 4.25 -16.60
N ASN A 87 -5.89 4.68 -16.23
CA ASN A 87 -4.80 4.89 -17.19
C ASN A 87 -3.94 3.64 -17.40
N GLY A 88 -3.73 2.84 -16.35
CA GLY A 88 -2.79 1.72 -16.38
C GLY A 88 -3.42 0.35 -16.13
N GLY A 89 -4.66 0.29 -15.65
CA GLY A 89 -5.34 -0.93 -15.26
C GLY A 89 -4.64 -1.68 -14.12
N ALA A 90 -5.03 -2.94 -13.93
CA ALA A 90 -4.45 -3.80 -12.90
C ALA A 90 -2.96 -4.13 -13.15
N SER A 91 -2.54 -4.19 -14.41
CA SER A 91 -1.14 -4.46 -14.77
C SER A 91 -0.19 -3.40 -14.23
N TYR A 92 -0.60 -2.12 -14.23
CA TYR A 92 0.20 -1.04 -13.67
C TYR A 92 0.44 -1.20 -12.17
N PHE A 93 -0.59 -1.60 -11.42
CA PHE A 93 -0.45 -1.87 -9.99
C PHE A 93 0.43 -3.07 -9.70
N LYS A 94 0.26 -4.18 -10.44
CA LYS A 94 1.11 -5.38 -10.29
C LYS A 94 2.58 -5.08 -10.59
N MET A 95 2.87 -4.37 -11.68
CA MET A 95 4.24 -3.94 -12.01
C MET A 95 4.83 -3.02 -10.93
N SER A 96 4.01 -2.11 -10.41
CA SER A 96 4.41 -1.22 -9.31
C SER A 96 4.77 -2.00 -8.06
N VAL A 97 3.96 -3.01 -7.68
CA VAL A 97 4.26 -3.92 -6.57
C VAL A 97 5.56 -4.67 -6.81
N THR A 98 5.75 -5.30 -7.97
CA THR A 98 7.00 -6.03 -8.27
C THR A 98 8.22 -5.13 -8.13
N SER A 99 8.16 -3.89 -8.64
CA SER A 99 9.25 -2.93 -8.51
C SER A 99 9.54 -2.55 -7.05
N ILE A 100 8.51 -2.49 -6.20
CA ILE A 100 8.66 -2.17 -4.77
C ILE A 100 9.25 -3.36 -4.02
N GLU A 101 8.75 -4.57 -4.25
CA GLU A 101 9.30 -5.78 -3.64
C GLU A 101 10.76 -5.99 -3.98
N ASP A 102 11.15 -5.74 -5.24
CA ASP A 102 12.55 -5.84 -5.64
C ASP A 102 13.42 -4.81 -4.92
N ARG A 103 12.98 -3.55 -4.81
CA ARG A 103 13.69 -2.52 -4.02
C ARG A 103 13.85 -2.93 -2.56
N LEU A 104 12.78 -3.43 -1.94
CA LEU A 104 12.79 -3.87 -0.53
C LEU A 104 13.75 -5.04 -0.28
N LYS A 105 13.89 -5.98 -1.23
CA LYS A 105 14.87 -7.08 -1.13
C LYS A 105 16.31 -6.56 -1.12
N TYR A 106 16.64 -5.55 -1.93
CA TYR A 106 17.98 -4.98 -1.97
C TYR A 106 18.35 -4.22 -0.70
N THR A 107 17.37 -3.66 0.03
CA THR A 107 17.61 -2.94 1.29
C THR A 107 17.99 -3.85 2.46
N VAL A 108 17.70 -5.16 2.39
CA VAL A 108 18.04 -6.12 3.46
C VAL A 108 19.50 -6.61 3.34
N ASN A 109 20.13 -6.43 2.17
CA ASN A 109 21.48 -6.92 1.87
C ASN A 109 22.58 -5.85 2.01
N THR A 110 22.25 -4.68 2.53
CA THR A 110 23.18 -3.55 2.80
C THR A 110 23.08 -3.11 4.24
#